data_AF-A3I2W0-F1
#
_entry.id   AF-A3I2W0-F1
#
_cell.length_a   1.000
_cell.length_b   1.000
_cell.length_c   1.000
_cell.angle_alpha   90.00
_cell.angle_beta   90.00
_cell.angle_gamma   90.00
#
_symmetry.space_group_name_H-M   'P 1'
#
loop_
_entity.id
_entity.type
_entity.pdbx_description
1 polymer ?
#
loop_
_entity_poly.entity_id
_entity_poly.type
_entity_poly.pdbx_seq_one_letter_code
_entity_poly.pdbx_strand_id
1 'polypeptide(L)'
;MKNFKLLTLLAVFTLIGFTTQAQGLKIPKLDLASQVTGILNDTGGLDLSSSQQDKLEKNNKSFVDELMKISDSSASDEDKKASFLGLKNKRTKFLTDLLGSDLFKKYSGKILKSINPLKSKLGLAALAF
;
A
#
# COMPACT_ATOMS: atom_id res chain seq x y z
N MET A 1 -43.37 59.00 8.93
CA MET A 1 -43.91 57.89 8.10
C MET A 1 -42.82 57.48 7.13
N LYS A 2 -42.16 56.35 7.36
CA LYS A 2 -42.45 55.04 6.73
C LYS A 2 -41.71 54.89 5.38
N ASN A 3 -40.54 54.25 5.49
CA ASN A 3 -40.05 53.14 4.67
C ASN A 3 -40.02 53.25 3.13
N PHE A 4 -38.81 53.21 2.54
CA PHE A 4 -38.44 52.43 1.34
C PHE A 4 -36.90 52.33 1.33
N LYS A 5 -36.28 51.40 2.06
CA LYS A 5 -35.88 50.04 1.62
C LYS A 5 -35.28 49.98 0.20
N LEU A 6 -34.01 49.56 0.20
CA LEU A 6 -33.42 48.57 -0.70
C LEU A 6 -32.99 49.05 -2.09
N LEU A 7 -31.67 49.23 -2.29
CA LEU A 7 -30.83 48.42 -3.20
C LEU A 7 -29.56 49.21 -3.54
N THR A 8 -28.45 48.87 -2.89
CA THR A 8 -27.12 49.03 -3.48
C THR A 8 -26.21 47.97 -2.87
N LEU A 9 -26.53 46.72 -3.22
CA LEU A 9 -25.67 45.56 -2.99
C LEU A 9 -25.10 45.17 -4.36
N LEU A 10 -23.91 45.65 -4.71
CA LEU A 10 -23.04 44.88 -5.61
C LEU A 10 -21.60 45.40 -5.62
N ALA A 11 -20.70 44.41 -5.59
CA ALA A 11 -19.30 44.48 -6.01
C ALA A 11 -18.36 45.30 -5.11
N VAL A 12 -17.71 44.64 -4.14
CA VAL A 12 -16.31 44.22 -4.25
C VAL A 12 -16.03 43.25 -3.09
N PHE A 13 -16.18 41.95 -3.34
CA PHE A 13 -15.55 40.90 -2.56
C PHE A 13 -14.85 39.95 -3.53
N THR A 14 -13.89 40.50 -4.27
CA THR A 14 -12.93 39.71 -5.02
C THR A 14 -11.86 39.23 -4.06
N LEU A 15 -12.08 38.02 -3.53
CA LEU A 15 -11.12 36.92 -3.53
C LEU A 15 -9.65 37.35 -3.69
N ILE A 16 -8.94 37.48 -2.57
CA ILE A 16 -7.54 37.09 -2.53
C ILE A 16 -7.51 35.79 -1.73
N GLY A 17 -7.75 34.69 -2.45
CA GLY A 17 -7.52 33.36 -1.92
C GLY A 17 -6.04 33.22 -1.62
N PHE A 18 -5.70 33.03 -0.35
CA PHE A 18 -4.37 32.60 0.04
C PHE A 18 -4.14 31.23 -0.60
N THR A 19 -3.42 31.17 -1.72
CA THR A 19 -2.80 29.93 -2.17
C THR A 19 -1.58 29.70 -1.28
N THR A 20 -1.80 29.20 -0.06
CA THR A 20 -0.76 28.47 0.66
C THR A 20 -0.43 27.25 -0.18
N GLN A 21 0.54 27.39 -1.08
CA GLN A 21 1.25 26.25 -1.63
C GLN A 21 1.96 25.62 -0.44
N ALA A 22 1.35 24.58 0.13
CA ALA A 22 2.09 23.64 0.94
C ALA A 22 3.18 23.05 0.02
N GLN A 23 4.36 23.67 0.02
CA GLN A 23 5.59 23.00 -0.35
C GLN A 23 5.80 21.92 0.71
N GLY A 24 5.00 20.85 0.60
CA GLY A 24 5.11 19.69 1.44
C GLY A 24 6.55 19.24 1.36
N LEU A 25 7.18 19.06 2.53
CA LEU A 25 8.46 18.41 2.65
C LEU A 25 8.54 17.33 1.57
N LYS A 26 9.58 17.37 0.73
CA LYS A 26 9.93 16.26 -0.14
C LYS A 26 10.42 15.12 0.75
N ILE A 27 9.52 14.55 1.56
CA ILE A 27 9.68 13.21 2.09
C ILE A 27 9.87 12.36 0.82
N PRO A 28 10.99 11.65 0.67
CA PRO A 28 11.20 10.80 -0.47
C PRO A 28 9.96 9.92 -0.62
N LYS A 29 9.19 10.12 -1.70
CA LYS A 29 8.13 9.19 -2.06
C LYS A 29 8.87 7.93 -2.47
N LEU A 30 9.13 7.04 -1.50
CA LEU A 30 9.66 5.71 -1.78
C LEU A 30 8.81 5.10 -2.90
N ASP A 31 9.44 4.44 -3.86
CA ASP A 31 8.70 3.72 -4.87
C ASP A 31 7.80 2.65 -4.22
N LEU A 32 6.78 2.19 -4.95
CA LEU A 32 5.80 1.25 -4.40
C LEU A 32 6.47 -0.06 -3.93
N ALA A 33 7.50 -0.53 -4.63
CA ALA A 33 8.20 -1.77 -4.27
C ALA A 33 8.96 -1.61 -2.95
N SER A 34 9.63 -0.48 -2.74
CA SER A 34 10.29 -0.13 -1.48
C SER A 34 9.29 -0.04 -0.33
N GLN A 35 8.12 0.57 -0.54
CA GLN A 35 7.06 0.64 0.47
C GLN A 35 6.52 -0.74 0.84
N VAL A 36 6.23 -1.59 -0.16
CA VAL A 36 5.75 -2.95 0.08
C VAL A 36 6.82 -3.77 0.81
N THR A 37 8.07 -3.71 0.37
CA THR A 37 9.18 -4.43 1.02
C THR A 37 9.34 -4.00 2.48
N GLY A 38 9.29 -2.69 2.75
CA GLY A 38 9.35 -2.17 4.11
C GLY A 38 8.22 -2.70 5.00
N ILE A 39 6.99 -2.74 4.47
CA ILE A 39 5.84 -3.35 5.18
C ILE A 39 6.08 -4.83 5.45
N LEU A 40 6.59 -5.58 4.46
CA LEU A 40 6.80 -7.02 4.59
C LEU A 40 7.90 -7.39 5.59
N ASN A 41 8.93 -6.55 5.70
CA ASN A 41 10.06 -6.75 6.60
C ASN A 41 9.82 -6.20 8.01
N ASP A 42 8.70 -5.52 8.26
CA ASP A 42 8.31 -5.14 9.61
C ASP A 42 7.79 -6.37 10.39
N THR A 43 8.73 -7.13 10.95
CA THR A 43 8.49 -8.32 11.77
C THR A 43 8.39 -8.00 13.26
N GLY A 44 8.40 -6.72 13.65
CA GLY A 44 8.30 -6.31 15.05
C GLY A 44 7.07 -6.92 15.74
N GLY A 45 7.29 -7.49 16.93
CA GLY A 45 6.28 -8.22 17.70
C GLY A 45 6.08 -9.69 17.28
N LEU A 46 6.90 -10.19 16.35
CA LEU A 46 7.04 -11.61 16.06
C LEU A 46 8.39 -12.06 16.63
N ASP A 47 8.37 -12.98 17.60
CA ASP A 47 9.58 -13.54 18.22
C ASP A 47 10.27 -14.54 17.27
N LEU A 48 10.70 -14.05 16.09
CA LEU A 48 11.35 -14.86 15.07
C LEU A 48 12.79 -15.15 15.47
N SER A 49 13.24 -16.39 15.23
CA SER A 49 14.67 -16.67 15.24
C SER A 49 15.37 -15.93 14.09
N SER A 50 16.68 -15.67 14.22
CA SER A 50 17.47 -15.03 13.16
C SER A 50 17.37 -15.81 11.84
N SER A 51 17.38 -17.14 11.89
CA SER A 51 17.21 -17.99 10.70
C SER A 51 15.85 -17.80 10.02
N GLN A 52 14.77 -17.62 10.80
CA GLN A 52 13.45 -17.34 10.23
C GLN A 52 13.39 -15.94 9.64
N GLN A 53 13.98 -14.96 10.30
CA GLN A 53 14.03 -13.58 9.82
C GLN A 53 14.77 -13.50 8.47
N ASP A 54 15.97 -14.06 8.36
CA ASP A 54 16.77 -14.05 7.13
C ASP A 54 16.02 -14.69 5.95
N LYS A 55 15.37 -15.84 6.19
CA LYS A 55 14.57 -16.55 5.17
C LYS A 55 13.35 -15.74 4.76
N LEU A 56 12.66 -15.13 5.73
CA LEU A 56 11.48 -14.32 5.48
C LEU A 56 11.84 -13.08 4.66
N GLU A 57 12.88 -12.34 5.03
CA GLU A 57 13.33 -11.15 4.30
C GLU A 57 13.76 -11.48 2.86
N LYS A 58 14.50 -12.59 2.68
CA LYS A 58 14.87 -13.07 1.34
C LYS A 58 13.63 -13.40 0.50
N ASN A 59 12.64 -14.09 1.08
CA ASN A 59 11.40 -14.40 0.39
C ASN A 59 10.56 -13.15 0.11
N ASN A 60 10.52 -12.18 1.03
CA ASN A 60 9.80 -10.92 0.86
C ASN A 60 10.34 -10.15 -0.33
N LYS A 61 11.67 -10.06 -0.47
CA LYS A 61 12.29 -9.45 -1.64
C LYS A 61 11.85 -10.15 -2.93
N SER A 62 11.98 -11.47 -3.00
CA SER A 62 11.59 -12.23 -4.19
C SER A 62 10.09 -12.11 -4.51
N PHE A 63 9.23 -12.09 -3.49
CA PHE A 63 7.80 -11.89 -3.66
C PHE A 63 7.49 -10.51 -4.24
N VAL A 64 8.14 -9.44 -3.77
CA VAL A 64 7.95 -8.09 -4.32
C VAL A 64 8.49 -7.99 -5.74
N ASP A 65 9.66 -8.56 -6.03
CA ASP A 65 10.21 -8.62 -7.39
C ASP A 65 9.22 -9.32 -8.35
N GLU A 66 8.65 -10.46 -7.95
CA GLU A 66 7.63 -11.20 -8.72
C GLU A 66 6.33 -10.39 -8.86
N LEU A 67 5.88 -9.73 -7.78
CA LEU A 67 4.68 -8.89 -7.76
C LEU A 67 4.78 -7.75 -8.78
N MET A 68 5.90 -7.02 -8.79
CA MET A 68 6.14 -5.90 -9.72
C MET A 68 6.26 -6.41 -11.16
N LYS A 69 6.98 -7.52 -11.37
CA LYS A 69 7.09 -8.15 -12.69
C LYS A 69 5.72 -8.51 -13.29
N ILE A 70 4.81 -9.08 -12.50
CA ILE A 70 3.44 -9.39 -12.96
C ILE A 70 2.69 -8.10 -13.26
N SER A 71 2.80 -7.09 -12.38
CA SER A 71 2.13 -5.80 -12.51
C SER A 71 2.50 -5.09 -13.81
N ASP A 72 3.81 -5.04 -14.10
CA ASP A 72 4.39 -4.36 -15.27
C ASP A 72 4.34 -5.19 -16.56
N SER A 73 3.88 -6.44 -16.50
CA SER A 73 3.78 -7.29 -17.69
C SER A 73 2.73 -6.79 -18.68
N SER A 74 2.91 -7.14 -19.96
CA SER A 74 1.94 -6.88 -21.02
C SER A 74 0.83 -7.95 -21.11
N ALA A 75 0.73 -8.82 -20.11
CA ALA A 75 -0.30 -9.87 -20.06
C ALA A 75 -1.70 -9.27 -19.86
N SER A 76 -2.73 -10.05 -20.20
CA SER A 76 -4.12 -9.67 -19.95
C SER A 76 -4.41 -9.53 -18.45
N ASP A 77 -5.47 -8.79 -18.09
CA ASP A 77 -5.88 -8.66 -16.69
C ASP A 77 -6.28 -10.01 -16.08
N GLU A 78 -6.87 -10.91 -16.88
CA GLU A 78 -7.20 -12.28 -16.49
C GLU A 78 -5.94 -13.09 -16.15
N ASP A 79 -4.91 -13.03 -17.00
CA ASP A 79 -3.64 -13.72 -16.78
C ASP A 79 -2.89 -13.14 -15.57
N LYS A 80 -2.94 -11.81 -15.39
CA LYS A 80 -2.39 -11.15 -14.21
C LYS A 80 -3.09 -11.59 -12.93
N LYS A 81 -4.42 -11.65 -12.91
CA LYS A 81 -5.20 -12.17 -11.76
C LYS A 81 -4.78 -13.60 -11.42
N ALA A 82 -4.70 -14.49 -12.42
CA ALA A 82 -4.26 -15.87 -12.22
C ALA A 82 -2.84 -15.93 -11.65
N SER A 83 -1.93 -15.09 -12.16
CA SER A 83 -0.54 -14.99 -11.68
C SER A 83 -0.46 -14.50 -10.24
N PHE A 84 -1.22 -13.47 -9.86
CA PHE A 84 -1.27 -12.99 -8.47
C PHE A 84 -1.85 -14.01 -7.50
N LEU A 85 -2.88 -14.76 -7.90
CA LEU A 85 -3.42 -15.86 -7.10
C LEU A 85 -2.39 -17.00 -6.94
N GLY A 86 -1.65 -17.33 -8.00
CA GLY A 86 -0.54 -18.27 -7.93
C GLY A 86 0.56 -17.82 -6.97
N LEU A 87 0.93 -16.53 -7.04
CA LEU A 87 1.90 -15.91 -6.14
C LEU A 87 1.45 -15.95 -4.68
N LYS A 88 0.17 -15.65 -4.41
CA LYS A 88 -0.45 -15.77 -3.08
C LYS A 88 -0.33 -17.18 -2.53
N ASN A 89 -0.63 -18.19 -3.35
CA ASN A 89 -0.58 -19.59 -2.93
C ASN A 89 0.86 -20.02 -2.59
N LYS A 90 1.83 -19.68 -3.44
CA LYS A 90 3.26 -19.93 -3.20
C LYS A 90 3.74 -19.26 -1.92
N ARG A 91 3.37 -17.99 -1.69
CA ARG A 91 3.71 -17.24 -0.48
C ARG A 91 3.05 -17.86 0.75
N THR A 92 1.78 -18.21 0.69
CA THR A 92 1.03 -18.82 1.80
C THR A 92 1.68 -20.13 2.25
N LYS A 93 2.05 -20.99 1.28
CA LYS A 93 2.77 -22.24 1.56
C LYS A 93 4.11 -21.96 2.26
N PHE A 94 4.94 -21.10 1.68
CA PHE A 94 6.24 -20.73 2.26
C PHE A 94 6.11 -20.19 3.69
N LEU A 95 5.19 -19.26 3.92
CA LEU A 95 5.00 -18.65 5.24
C LEU A 95 4.49 -19.67 6.26
N THR A 96 3.59 -20.57 5.86
CA THR A 96 3.11 -21.64 6.73
C THR A 96 4.24 -22.60 7.11
N ASP A 97 5.08 -22.99 6.13
CA ASP A 97 6.21 -23.89 6.34
C ASP A 97 7.30 -23.24 7.22
N LEU A 98 7.54 -21.94 7.08
CA LEU A 98 8.58 -21.21 7.81
C LEU A 98 8.16 -20.80 9.24
N LEU A 99 6.93 -20.32 9.39
CA LEU A 99 6.45 -19.67 10.61
C LEU A 99 5.54 -20.57 11.44
N GLY A 100 4.95 -21.61 10.84
CA GLY A 100 3.85 -22.34 11.44
C GLY A 100 2.57 -21.52 11.54
N SER A 101 1.48 -22.16 11.97
CA SER A 101 0.12 -21.60 11.89
C SER A 101 -0.06 -20.28 12.65
N ASP A 102 0.45 -20.19 13.88
CA ASP A 102 0.19 -19.04 14.76
C ASP A 102 0.95 -17.79 14.34
N LEU A 103 2.26 -17.91 14.10
CA LEU A 103 3.07 -16.80 13.61
C LEU A 103 2.65 -16.37 12.20
N PHE A 104 2.29 -17.33 11.33
CA PHE A 104 1.72 -17.02 10.02
C PHE A 104 0.47 -16.14 10.13
N LYS A 105 -0.50 -16.51 10.99
CA LYS A 105 -1.72 -15.70 11.19
C LYS A 105 -1.40 -14.29 11.67
N LYS A 106 -0.50 -14.16 12.65
CA LYS A 106 -0.07 -12.84 13.18
C LYS A 106 0.60 -12.00 12.10
N TYR A 107 1.56 -12.58 11.39
CA TYR A 107 2.29 -11.92 10.31
C TYR A 107 1.35 -11.48 9.19
N SER A 108 0.56 -12.40 8.64
CA SER A 108 -0.39 -12.11 7.55
C SER A 108 -1.43 -11.07 7.97
N GLY A 109 -1.95 -11.14 9.19
CA GLY A 109 -2.85 -10.13 9.72
C GLY A 109 -2.22 -8.74 9.82
N LYS A 110 -0.95 -8.65 10.23
CA LYS A 110 -0.18 -7.40 10.24
C LYS A 110 0.01 -6.86 8.83
N ILE A 111 0.46 -7.69 7.90
CA ILE A 111 0.68 -7.31 6.50
C ILE A 111 -0.61 -6.80 5.86
N LEU A 112 -1.73 -7.52 6.02
CA LEU A 112 -3.02 -7.11 5.44
C LEU A 112 -3.50 -5.74 5.94
N LYS A 113 -3.25 -5.43 7.22
CA LYS A 113 -3.56 -4.11 7.78
C LYS A 113 -2.63 -3.04 7.21
N SER A 114 -1.32 -3.29 7.22
CA SER A 114 -0.31 -2.34 6.76
C SER A 114 -0.36 -2.07 5.26
N ILE A 115 -0.77 -3.04 4.44
CA ILE A 115 -0.89 -2.90 2.98
C ILE A 115 -2.19 -2.19 2.57
N ASN A 116 -3.20 -2.15 3.45
CA ASN A 116 -4.52 -1.61 3.13
C ASN A 116 -4.50 -0.18 2.54
N PRO A 117 -3.70 0.78 3.07
CA PRO A 117 -3.58 2.11 2.49
C PRO A 117 -2.97 2.14 1.07
N LEU A 118 -2.25 1.08 0.68
CA LEU A 118 -1.61 0.96 -0.63
C LEU A 118 -2.47 0.21 -1.66
N LYS A 119 -3.62 -0.37 -1.26
CA LYS A 119 -4.46 -1.20 -2.15
C LYS A 119 -4.83 -0.51 -3.46
N SER A 120 -5.20 0.78 -3.41
CA SER A 120 -5.54 1.53 -4.62
C SER A 120 -4.36 1.70 -5.58
N LYS A 121 -3.13 1.73 -5.06
CA LYS A 121 -1.90 1.80 -5.85
C LYS A 121 -1.46 0.43 -6.37
N LEU A 122 -1.76 -0.63 -5.62
CA LEU A 122 -1.46 -2.01 -6.00
C LEU A 122 -2.43 -2.54 -7.07
N GLY A 123 -3.67 -2.04 -7.12
CA GLY A 123 -4.67 -2.51 -8.08
C GLY A 123 -4.86 -4.03 -7.98
N LEU A 124 -4.78 -4.73 -9.11
CA LEU A 124 -4.88 -6.20 -9.17
C LEU A 124 -3.82 -6.92 -8.33
N ALA A 125 -2.65 -6.32 -8.10
CA ALA A 125 -1.59 -6.91 -7.30
C ALA A 125 -1.98 -7.11 -5.84
N ALA A 126 -3.01 -6.40 -5.35
CA ALA A 126 -3.56 -6.62 -4.01
C ALA A 126 -4.12 -8.04 -3.81
N LEU A 127 -4.44 -8.78 -4.88
CA LEU A 127 -4.88 -10.18 -4.83
C LEU A 127 -3.78 -11.15 -4.37
N ALA A 128 -2.51 -10.72 -4.40
CA ALA A 128 -1.37 -11.55 -3.97
C ALA A 128 -1.21 -11.65 -2.44
N PHE A 129 -1.97 -10.87 -1.69
CA PHE A 129 -1.98 -10.82 -0.22
C PHE A 129 -3.22 -11.50 0.36
#